data_AF-A0A662NBB7-F1
#
_entry.id   AF-A0A662NBB7-F1
#
_cell.length_a   1.000
_cell.length_b   1.000
_cell.length_c   1.000
_cell.angle_alpha   90.00
_cell.angle_beta   90.00
_cell.angle_gamma   90.00
#
_symmetry.space_group_name_H-M   'P 1'
#
loop_
_entity.id
_entity.type
_entity.pdbx_description
1 polymer ?
#
loop_
_entity_poly.entity_id
_entity_poly.type
_entity_poly.pdbx_seq_one_letter_code
_entity_poly.pdbx_strand_id
1 'polypeptide(L)'
;NYNDVLPRRWEHYHEVPEAATPEEESKEGVASIHELGKKIPEEIKRELAYDWQLRAILQDHFIKPEESLDNYRLVKYHELGDFVNQPYEYEMTKNGVRLWRNGGLYLEEKIPARVEKRIELNEKGFTAHYRISLKKPYKALFGVELNLAVHSVMESPEEFEAKEFEVNDPYGIGKVKIELDREAKIWKFPIKTLSQSEAGWDFIQQGVSYTLLFPVEKDLKFKIIFREL
;
A
#
# COMPACT_ATOMS: atom_id res chain seq x y z
N ASN A 1 -7.93 -15.10 4.04
CA ASN A 1 -6.57 -14.54 3.91
C ASN A 1 -6.71 -13.02 3.93
N TYR A 2 -6.15 -12.31 4.92
CA TYR A 2 -6.32 -10.86 5.04
C TYR A 2 -5.55 -10.05 3.99
N ASN A 3 -4.48 -10.60 3.41
CA ASN A 3 -3.70 -9.96 2.35
C ASN A 3 -3.94 -10.64 1.00
N ASP A 4 -5.19 -11.01 0.72
CA ASP A 4 -5.63 -11.44 -0.62
C ASP A 4 -5.85 -10.22 -1.51
N VAL A 5 -4.74 -9.55 -1.82
CA VAL A 5 -4.68 -8.24 -2.47
C VAL A 5 -3.65 -8.30 -3.58
N LEU A 6 -3.96 -7.70 -4.73
CA LEU A 6 -3.03 -7.55 -5.84
C LEU A 6 -2.45 -6.13 -5.89
N PRO A 7 -1.12 -5.98 -6.08
CA PRO A 7 -0.55 -4.68 -6.40
C PRO A 7 -0.98 -4.24 -7.80
N ARG A 8 -1.02 -2.93 -8.04
CA ARG A 8 -1.41 -2.35 -9.31
C ARG A 8 -0.26 -2.49 -10.30
N ARG A 9 -0.48 -3.23 -11.38
CA ARG A 9 0.53 -3.42 -12.42
C ARG A 9 0.03 -2.88 -13.75
N TRP A 10 0.99 -2.48 -14.57
CA TRP A 10 0.73 -2.26 -15.97
C TRP A 10 0.46 -3.61 -16.64
N GLU A 11 -0.54 -3.65 -17.49
CA GLU A 11 -0.85 -4.77 -18.36
C GLU A 11 -0.78 -4.31 -19.81
N HIS A 12 -0.43 -5.22 -20.72
CA HIS A 12 -0.22 -4.92 -22.13
C HIS A 12 -1.40 -4.23 -22.83
N TYR A 13 -2.63 -4.46 -22.38
CA TYR A 13 -3.84 -3.86 -22.94
C TYR A 13 -4.11 -2.42 -22.44
N HIS A 14 -3.36 -1.90 -21.47
CA HIS A 14 -3.54 -0.54 -20.95
C HIS A 14 -3.11 0.55 -21.94
N GLU A 15 -2.20 0.26 -22.86
CA GLU A 15 -1.78 1.19 -23.88
C GLU A 15 -2.25 0.68 -25.25
N VAL A 16 -3.34 1.26 -25.73
CA VAL A 16 -3.71 1.12 -27.13
C VAL A 16 -2.93 2.20 -27.89
N PRO A 17 -1.99 1.85 -28.78
CA PRO A 17 -1.24 2.83 -29.54
C PRO A 17 -2.21 3.76 -30.28
N GLU A 18 -1.99 5.07 -30.24
CA GLU A 18 -2.81 6.03 -31.01
C GLU A 18 -2.84 5.71 -32.51
N ALA A 19 -1.82 4.99 -33.01
CA ALA A 19 -1.72 4.51 -34.39
C ALA A 19 -2.66 3.34 -34.75
N ALA A 20 -3.42 2.79 -33.80
CA ALA A 20 -4.43 1.76 -34.05
C ALA A 20 -5.83 2.34 -34.33
N THR A 21 -5.94 3.64 -34.63
CA THR A 21 -7.09 4.14 -35.37
C THR A 21 -7.00 3.60 -36.81
N PRO A 22 -7.99 2.84 -37.31
CA PRO A 22 -7.93 2.37 -38.69
C PRO A 22 -7.91 3.58 -39.62
N GLU A 23 -6.79 3.77 -40.34
CA GLU A 23 -6.89 4.30 -41.69
C GLU A 23 -7.70 3.30 -42.52
N GLU A 24 -8.46 3.83 -43.45
CA GLU A 24 -9.56 3.20 -44.20
C GLU A 24 -9.35 1.74 -44.62
N GLU A 25 -10.48 1.01 -44.63
CA GLU A 25 -10.70 -0.35 -45.13
C GLU A 25 -9.59 -0.94 -46.03
N SER A 26 -8.87 -1.95 -45.50
CA SER A 26 -8.27 -2.99 -46.35
C SER A 26 -8.83 -4.36 -45.97
N LYS A 27 -9.56 -4.94 -46.92
CA LYS A 27 -10.08 -6.30 -46.89
C LYS A 27 -8.92 -7.27 -47.08
N GLU A 28 -8.48 -7.94 -46.02
CA GLU A 28 -8.11 -9.37 -45.99
C GLU A 28 -7.41 -9.71 -44.67
N GLY A 29 -8.09 -10.50 -43.84
CA GLY A 29 -7.56 -11.03 -42.58
C GLY A 29 -8.61 -10.95 -41.48
N VAL A 30 -9.12 -12.08 -41.03
CA VAL A 30 -9.99 -12.15 -39.84
C VAL A 30 -9.11 -11.90 -38.62
N ALA A 31 -8.83 -10.62 -38.33
CA ALA A 31 -8.41 -10.19 -37.02
C ALA A 31 -9.57 -10.49 -36.06
N SER A 32 -9.28 -11.14 -34.93
CA SER A 32 -10.27 -11.36 -33.89
C SER A 32 -10.88 -10.02 -33.51
N ILE A 33 -12.20 -9.92 -33.70
CA ILE A 33 -13.06 -8.76 -33.44
C ILE A 33 -13.01 -8.27 -31.97
N HIS A 34 -12.22 -8.93 -31.11
CA HIS A 34 -12.07 -8.66 -29.69
C HIS A 34 -10.91 -7.71 -29.33
N GLU A 35 -10.09 -7.27 -30.28
CA GLU A 35 -8.96 -6.35 -30.03
C GLU A 35 -9.23 -4.89 -30.45
N LEU A 36 -10.49 -4.45 -30.44
CA LEU A 36 -10.80 -3.01 -30.53
C LEU A 36 -10.42 -2.36 -29.20
N GLY A 37 -9.15 -1.95 -29.09
CA GLY A 37 -8.62 -1.22 -27.95
C GLY A 37 -9.40 0.07 -27.72
N LYS A 38 -10.30 0.07 -26.74
CA LYS A 38 -11.00 1.29 -26.31
C LYS A 38 -9.99 2.20 -25.62
N LYS A 39 -9.95 3.49 -25.97
CA LYS A 39 -9.11 4.46 -25.22
C LYS A 39 -9.55 4.53 -23.76
N ILE A 40 -8.59 4.60 -22.83
CA ILE A 40 -8.88 4.79 -21.41
C ILE A 40 -9.48 6.20 -21.21
N PRO A 41 -10.67 6.34 -20.58
CA PRO A 41 -11.28 7.62 -20.25
C PRO A 41 -10.40 8.50 -19.36
N GLU A 42 -10.55 9.82 -19.47
CA GLU A 42 -9.71 10.77 -18.73
C GLU A 42 -9.95 10.70 -17.21
N GLU A 43 -11.18 10.42 -16.76
CA GLU A 43 -11.44 10.18 -15.33
C GLU A 43 -10.66 8.98 -14.78
N ILE A 44 -10.47 7.93 -15.58
CA ILE A 44 -9.74 6.73 -15.17
C ILE A 44 -8.23 7.00 -15.15
N LYS A 45 -7.71 7.73 -16.14
CA LYS A 45 -6.28 8.09 -16.19
C LYS A 45 -5.82 8.88 -14.96
N ARG A 46 -6.67 9.75 -14.40
CA ARG A 46 -6.33 10.54 -13.20
C ARG A 46 -6.15 9.69 -11.95
N GLU A 47 -6.80 8.54 -11.91
CA GLU A 47 -6.80 7.59 -10.79
C GLU A 47 -5.84 6.40 -11.03
N LEU A 48 -5.29 6.29 -12.24
CA LEU A 48 -4.39 5.21 -12.64
C LEU A 48 -3.00 5.42 -12.03
N ALA A 49 -2.50 4.38 -11.36
CA ALA A 49 -1.14 4.34 -10.83
C ALA A 49 -0.66 2.89 -10.79
N TYR A 50 0.66 2.71 -10.91
CA TYR A 50 1.30 1.40 -10.87
C TYR A 50 2.28 1.33 -9.70
N ASP A 51 2.17 0.27 -8.91
CA ASP A 51 2.98 0.08 -7.73
C ASP A 51 4.37 -0.43 -8.12
N TRP A 52 5.41 0.21 -7.57
CA TRP A 52 6.76 -0.37 -7.55
C TRP A 52 6.93 -1.41 -6.43
N GLN A 53 6.05 -1.37 -5.42
CA GLN A 53 6.05 -2.26 -4.26
C GLN A 53 5.08 -3.43 -4.44
N LEU A 54 5.42 -4.58 -3.86
CA LEU A 54 4.41 -5.57 -3.50
C LEU A 54 3.52 -5.03 -2.38
N ARG A 55 2.33 -5.62 -2.22
CA ARG A 55 1.38 -5.26 -1.15
C ARG A 55 1.29 -6.37 -0.12
N ALA A 56 1.57 -6.00 1.13
CA ALA A 56 1.66 -6.90 2.28
C ALA A 56 1.15 -6.20 3.56
N ILE A 57 1.19 -6.93 4.66
CA ILE A 57 0.88 -6.40 6.00
C ILE A 57 2.19 -6.08 6.72
N LEU A 58 2.25 -4.92 7.40
CA LEU A 58 3.43 -4.40 8.12
C LEU A 58 4.59 -3.99 7.18
N GLN A 59 4.29 -3.22 6.13
CA GLN A 59 5.33 -2.60 5.30
C GLN A 59 5.79 -1.27 5.91
N ASP A 60 7.10 -1.07 5.97
CA ASP A 60 7.71 0.01 6.73
C ASP A 60 8.19 1.13 5.78
N HIS A 61 7.60 2.32 5.92
CA HIS A 61 7.85 3.49 5.06
C HIS A 61 8.53 4.61 5.82
N PHE A 62 9.29 5.44 5.10
CA PHE A 62 9.67 6.78 5.56
C PHE A 62 9.27 7.83 4.52
N ILE A 63 8.48 8.81 4.94
CA ILE A 63 8.03 9.91 4.07
C ILE A 63 8.27 11.27 4.74
N LYS A 64 8.19 12.34 3.95
CA LYS A 64 8.33 13.70 4.45
C LYS A 64 7.10 14.12 5.27
N PRO A 65 7.25 14.98 6.30
CA PRO A 65 6.11 15.50 7.06
C PRO A 65 5.04 16.21 6.22
N GLU A 66 5.44 16.85 5.13
CA GLU A 66 4.60 17.59 4.20
C GLU A 66 4.03 16.74 3.04
N GLU A 67 4.28 15.42 3.03
CA GLU A 67 3.75 14.54 2.00
C GLU A 67 2.21 14.45 2.04
N SER A 68 1.58 14.25 0.89
CA SER A 68 0.12 14.19 0.76
C SER A 68 -0.41 12.79 0.48
N LEU A 69 -1.64 12.52 0.91
CA LEU A 69 -2.33 11.27 0.63
C LEU A 69 -2.45 11.00 -0.88
N ASP A 70 -2.74 12.02 -1.70
CA ASP A 70 -2.87 11.83 -3.15
C ASP A 70 -1.55 11.46 -3.81
N ASN A 71 -0.43 12.06 -3.39
CA ASN A 71 0.88 11.65 -3.86
C ASN A 71 1.20 10.20 -3.45
N TYR A 72 0.87 9.82 -2.22
CA TYR A 72 1.10 8.47 -1.70
C TYR A 72 0.27 7.43 -2.47
N ARG A 73 -1.04 7.66 -2.56
CA ARG A 73 -2.00 6.83 -3.28
C ARG A 73 -1.63 6.63 -4.74
N LEU A 74 -1.13 7.66 -5.42
CA LEU A 74 -0.79 7.62 -6.85
C LEU A 74 0.66 7.26 -7.14
N VAL A 75 1.43 6.83 -6.14
CA VAL A 75 2.85 6.43 -6.31
C VAL A 75 3.72 7.59 -6.86
N LYS A 76 3.38 8.82 -6.47
CA LYS A 76 4.13 10.06 -6.76
C LYS A 76 4.95 10.55 -5.57
N TYR A 77 4.68 10.00 -4.38
CA TYR A 77 5.37 10.34 -3.15
C TYR A 77 6.85 9.99 -3.20
N HIS A 78 7.62 10.65 -2.34
CA HIS A 78 9.04 10.35 -2.19
C HIS A 78 9.28 9.40 -1.00
N GLU A 79 9.51 8.12 -1.30
CA GLU A 79 9.95 7.14 -0.31
C GLU A 79 11.41 7.44 0.09
N LEU A 80 11.61 7.86 1.33
CA LEU A 80 12.92 8.21 1.88
C LEU A 80 13.70 6.96 2.30
N GLY A 81 13.01 5.89 2.69
CA GLY A 81 13.60 4.71 3.32
C GLY A 81 13.88 3.56 2.35
N ASP A 82 14.75 2.64 2.76
CA ASP A 82 15.02 1.40 2.02
C ASP A 82 14.47 0.16 2.77
N PHE A 83 13.28 0.27 3.33
CA PHE A 83 12.70 -0.74 4.23
C PHE A 83 11.51 -1.51 3.64
N VAL A 84 10.89 -1.00 2.57
CA VAL A 84 9.70 -1.61 1.96
C VAL A 84 10.01 -2.91 1.21
N ASN A 85 11.09 -2.93 0.43
CA ASN A 85 11.39 -4.00 -0.54
C ASN A 85 12.77 -4.66 -0.34
N GLN A 86 13.41 -4.41 0.80
CA GLN A 86 14.75 -4.91 1.10
C GLN A 86 14.72 -5.94 2.24
N PRO A 87 15.71 -6.85 2.31
CA PRO A 87 15.71 -7.93 3.30
C PRO A 87 15.81 -7.41 4.74
N TYR A 88 15.15 -8.13 5.64
CA TYR A 88 15.29 -8.01 7.08
C TYR A 88 15.99 -9.27 7.61
N GLU A 89 16.85 -9.07 8.59
CA GLU A 89 17.32 -10.15 9.45
C GLU A 89 16.18 -10.58 10.39
N TYR A 90 16.21 -11.83 10.85
CA TYR A 90 15.19 -12.32 11.76
C TYR A 90 15.71 -13.33 12.78
N GLU A 91 14.95 -13.45 13.87
CA GLU A 91 15.13 -14.42 14.94
C GLU A 91 13.77 -14.97 15.32
N MET A 92 13.65 -16.30 15.35
CA MET A 92 12.41 -16.98 15.76
C MET A 92 12.21 -16.81 17.27
N THR A 93 10.99 -16.50 17.67
CA THR A 93 10.58 -16.49 19.08
C THR A 93 9.53 -17.57 19.32
N LYS A 94 9.18 -17.82 20.59
CA LYS A 94 8.23 -18.89 20.96
C LYS A 94 6.90 -18.79 20.21
N ASN A 95 6.37 -17.57 20.03
CA ASN A 95 5.04 -17.32 19.46
C ASN A 95 5.10 -16.32 18.27
N GLY A 96 6.23 -16.23 17.58
CA GLY A 96 6.37 -15.27 16.48
C GLY A 96 7.81 -15.06 16.04
N VAL A 97 8.13 -13.84 15.64
CA VAL A 97 9.41 -13.49 15.03
C VAL A 97 9.83 -12.08 15.40
N ARG A 98 11.12 -11.90 15.64
CA ARG A 98 11.74 -10.58 15.74
C ARG A 98 12.48 -10.33 14.43
N LEU A 99 12.15 -9.25 13.74
CA LEU A 99 12.83 -8.81 12.53
C LEU A 99 13.55 -7.49 12.77
N TRP A 100 14.70 -7.29 12.13
CA TRP A 100 15.37 -6.00 12.10
C TRP A 100 16.12 -5.76 10.80
N ARG A 101 16.23 -4.48 10.42
CA ARG A 101 17.04 -4.04 9.29
C ARG A 101 17.87 -2.83 9.68
N ASN A 102 19.16 -2.85 9.35
CA ASN A 102 20.02 -1.68 9.39
C ASN A 102 20.08 -1.07 7.99
N GLY A 103 19.20 -0.10 7.73
CA GLY A 103 19.05 0.59 6.44
C GLY A 103 19.41 2.07 6.55
N GLY A 104 18.64 2.94 5.90
CA GLY A 104 18.77 4.38 6.04
C GLY A 104 17.69 5.18 5.34
N LEU A 105 17.68 6.47 5.63
CA LEU A 105 16.95 7.47 4.85
C LEU A 105 17.93 8.05 3.82
N TYR A 106 17.54 8.07 2.55
CA TYR A 106 18.34 8.50 1.41
C TYR A 106 17.88 9.89 0.97
N LEU A 107 18.53 10.90 1.53
CA LEU A 107 18.39 12.32 1.19
C LEU A 107 19.60 12.73 0.33
N GLU A 108 20.02 14.00 0.41
CA GLU A 108 21.34 14.44 -0.09
C GLU A 108 22.49 13.67 0.58
N GLU A 109 22.37 13.44 1.89
CA GLU A 109 23.23 12.52 2.64
C GLU A 109 22.41 11.37 3.20
N LYS A 110 22.99 10.15 3.20
CA LYS A 110 22.39 9.02 3.89
C LYS A 110 22.37 9.25 5.40
N ILE A 111 21.19 9.11 6.01
CA ILE A 111 21.04 9.01 7.47
C ILE A 111 20.82 7.54 7.81
N PRO A 112 21.81 6.82 8.38
CA PRO A 112 21.62 5.42 8.73
C PRO A 112 20.50 5.27 9.76
N ALA A 113 19.66 4.28 9.55
CA ALA A 113 18.48 4.02 10.35
C ALA A 113 18.35 2.52 10.65
N ARG A 114 17.72 2.20 11.78
CA ARG A 114 17.37 0.83 12.13
C ARG A 114 15.88 0.76 12.40
N VAL A 115 15.23 -0.20 11.75
CA VAL A 115 13.84 -0.60 12.03
C VAL A 115 13.88 -1.98 12.65
N GLU A 116 13.21 -2.15 13.77
CA GLU A 116 13.01 -3.42 14.45
C GLU A 116 11.52 -3.61 14.70
N LYS A 117 11.01 -4.80 14.39
CA LYS A 117 9.63 -5.20 14.66
C LYS A 117 9.59 -6.60 15.25
N ARG A 118 8.93 -6.74 16.40
CA ARG A 118 8.63 -8.05 17.01
C ARG A 118 7.16 -8.35 16.81
N ILE A 119 6.88 -9.39 16.03
CA ILE A 119 5.54 -9.85 15.70
C ILE A 119 5.25 -11.07 16.57
N GLU A 120 4.16 -11.02 17.32
CA GLU A 120 3.69 -12.09 18.20
C GLU A 120 2.25 -12.45 17.81
N LEU A 121 2.01 -13.72 17.52
CA LEU A 121 0.67 -14.22 17.22
C LEU A 121 -0.11 -14.43 18.51
N ASN A 122 -1.42 -14.22 18.41
CA ASN A 122 -2.38 -14.52 19.47
C ASN A 122 -3.65 -15.15 18.87
N GLU A 123 -4.57 -15.62 19.71
CA GLU A 123 -5.77 -16.33 19.28
C GLU A 123 -6.67 -15.52 18.34
N LYS A 124 -6.55 -14.19 18.34
CA LYS A 124 -7.39 -13.27 17.58
C LYS A 124 -6.60 -12.46 16.55
N GLY A 125 -5.36 -12.82 16.21
CA GLY A 125 -4.54 -12.04 15.27
C GLY A 125 -3.10 -11.91 15.72
N PHE A 126 -2.57 -10.68 15.73
CA PHE A 126 -1.17 -10.44 16.07
C PHE A 126 -0.92 -9.11 16.79
N THR A 127 0.24 -9.01 17.41
CA THR A 127 0.78 -7.78 17.97
C THR A 127 2.16 -7.52 17.39
N ALA A 128 2.41 -6.30 16.91
CA ALA A 128 3.69 -5.86 16.39
C ALA A 128 4.26 -4.74 17.25
N HIS A 129 5.38 -5.02 17.93
CA HIS A 129 6.13 -4.04 18.70
C HIS A 129 7.23 -3.42 17.85
N TYR A 130 7.19 -2.11 17.65
CA TYR A 130 8.12 -1.38 16.81
C TYR A 130 9.15 -0.59 17.60
N ARG A 131 10.39 -0.58 17.09
CA ARG A 131 11.46 0.32 17.52
C ARG A 131 12.23 0.82 16.32
N ILE A 132 12.27 2.14 16.17
CA ILE A 132 12.94 2.85 15.10
C ILE A 132 14.01 3.74 15.72
N SER A 133 15.20 3.77 15.12
CA SER A 133 16.28 4.67 15.53
C SER A 133 17.02 5.23 14.33
N LEU A 134 17.21 6.55 14.30
CA LEU A 134 18.02 7.28 13.32
C LEU A 134 19.37 7.65 13.95
N LYS A 135 20.46 7.49 13.20
CA LYS A 135 21.82 7.84 13.69
C LYS A 135 22.03 9.34 13.85
N LYS A 136 21.36 10.16 13.03
CA LYS A 136 21.33 11.62 13.14
C LYS A 136 19.86 12.07 13.27
N PRO A 137 19.55 13.10 14.08
CA PRO A 137 18.19 13.64 14.14
C PRO A 137 17.72 14.15 12.77
N TYR A 138 16.51 13.77 12.36
CA TYR A 138 15.87 14.22 11.13
C TYR A 138 14.36 14.05 11.24
N LYS A 139 13.60 15.11 10.95
CA LYS A 139 12.14 15.10 11.02
C LYS A 139 11.55 14.36 9.82
N ALA A 140 10.93 13.21 10.08
CA ALA A 140 10.23 12.40 9.09
C ALA A 140 8.93 11.83 9.67
N LEU A 141 8.10 11.22 8.82
CA LEU A 141 7.02 10.33 9.24
C LEU A 141 7.46 8.89 8.97
N PHE A 142 7.39 8.05 10.01
CA PHE A 142 7.49 6.59 9.86
C PHE A 142 6.09 6.02 9.63
N GLY A 143 5.91 5.30 8.54
CA GLY A 143 4.64 4.67 8.17
C GLY A 143 4.67 3.17 8.34
N VAL A 144 3.60 2.59 8.90
CA VAL A 144 3.35 1.14 8.84
C VAL A 144 2.10 0.91 7.98
N GLU A 145 2.28 0.35 6.79
CA GLU A 145 1.21 0.03 5.85
C GLU A 145 0.66 -1.39 6.11
N LEU A 146 -0.67 -1.49 6.21
CA LEU A 146 -1.43 -2.73 6.26
C LEU A 146 -2.35 -2.77 5.04
N ASN A 147 -2.04 -3.65 4.09
CA ASN A 147 -2.94 -3.93 2.98
C ASN A 147 -3.93 -5.02 3.40
N LEU A 148 -5.22 -4.72 3.27
CA LEU A 148 -6.31 -5.62 3.65
C LEU A 148 -7.22 -5.91 2.46
N ALA A 149 -7.65 -7.17 2.35
CA ALA A 149 -8.56 -7.68 1.31
C ALA A 149 -10.02 -7.24 1.54
N VAL A 150 -10.24 -5.94 1.73
CA VAL A 150 -11.56 -5.33 1.84
C VAL A 150 -12.18 -5.29 0.45
N HIS A 151 -13.17 -6.14 0.20
CA HIS A 151 -13.73 -6.33 -1.15
C HIS A 151 -15.17 -5.87 -1.30
N SER A 152 -15.95 -5.88 -0.21
CA SER A 152 -17.39 -5.59 -0.26
C SER A 152 -17.77 -4.18 0.18
N VAL A 153 -16.79 -3.39 0.61
CA VAL A 153 -16.94 -1.98 0.96
C VAL A 153 -16.19 -1.14 -0.06
N MET A 154 -16.93 -0.34 -0.83
CA MET A 154 -16.35 0.64 -1.76
C MET A 154 -15.76 1.80 -0.97
N GLU A 155 -14.45 1.75 -0.74
CA GLU A 155 -13.75 2.76 0.04
C GLU A 155 -13.32 3.94 -0.82
N SER A 156 -13.15 5.10 -0.19
CA SER A 156 -12.58 6.30 -0.78
C SER A 156 -11.29 6.71 -0.07
N PRO A 157 -10.41 7.49 -0.72
CA PRO A 157 -9.27 8.08 -0.06
C PRO A 157 -9.72 8.91 1.15
N GLU A 158 -9.07 8.71 2.29
CA GLU A 158 -9.39 9.40 3.54
C GLU A 158 -8.13 9.52 4.40
N GLU A 159 -8.03 10.62 5.15
CA GLU A 159 -7.06 10.75 6.23
C GLU A 159 -7.74 11.18 7.53
N PHE A 160 -7.33 10.57 8.64
CA PHE A 160 -7.89 10.84 9.96
C PHE A 160 -6.86 10.56 11.05
N GLU A 161 -7.07 11.10 12.26
CA GLU A 161 -6.27 10.74 13.43
C GLU A 161 -7.02 9.71 14.27
N ALA A 162 -6.32 8.65 14.67
CA ALA A 162 -6.92 7.61 15.49
C ALA A 162 -5.87 6.90 16.35
N LYS A 163 -6.32 6.45 17.53
CA LYS A 163 -5.61 5.46 18.35
C LYS A 163 -6.12 4.04 18.11
N GLU A 164 -7.33 3.90 17.59
CA GLU A 164 -7.90 2.63 17.15
C GLU A 164 -8.97 2.88 16.09
N PHE A 165 -9.18 1.91 15.20
CA PHE A 165 -10.26 1.94 14.23
C PHE A 165 -10.69 0.52 13.86
N GLU A 166 -11.92 0.38 13.38
CA GLU A 166 -12.50 -0.88 12.93
C GLU A 166 -12.74 -0.86 11.44
N VAL A 167 -12.60 -2.02 10.81
CA VAL A 167 -12.95 -2.28 9.42
C VAL A 167 -14.00 -3.37 9.41
N ASN A 168 -15.13 -3.10 8.74
CA ASN A 168 -16.26 -4.02 8.65
C ASN A 168 -16.58 -4.32 7.19
N ASP A 169 -16.11 -5.46 6.72
CA ASP A 169 -16.24 -5.96 5.36
C ASP A 169 -17.12 -7.22 5.32
N PRO A 170 -18.46 -7.08 5.31
CA PRO A 170 -19.38 -8.18 5.61
C PRO A 170 -19.32 -9.36 4.64
N TYR A 171 -18.94 -9.14 3.38
CA TYR A 171 -18.84 -10.20 2.37
C TYR A 171 -17.38 -10.55 1.98
N GLY A 172 -16.39 -10.02 2.69
CA GLY A 172 -14.97 -10.34 2.48
C GLY A 172 -14.29 -10.76 3.78
N ILE A 173 -13.44 -9.89 4.34
CA ILE A 173 -12.61 -10.24 5.51
C ILE A 173 -13.35 -10.22 6.86
N GLY A 174 -14.63 -9.88 6.89
CA GLY A 174 -15.40 -9.77 8.12
C GLY A 174 -15.04 -8.50 8.90
N LYS A 175 -14.98 -8.61 10.24
CA LYS A 175 -14.68 -7.48 11.11
C LYS A 175 -13.28 -7.60 11.70
N VAL A 176 -12.50 -6.54 11.57
CA VAL A 176 -11.17 -6.45 12.19
C VAL A 176 -11.01 -5.11 12.89
N LYS A 177 -10.19 -5.08 13.94
CA LYS A 177 -9.82 -3.89 14.69
C LYS A 177 -8.31 -3.71 14.67
N ILE A 178 -7.87 -2.48 14.39
CA ILE A 178 -6.48 -2.07 14.53
C ILE A 178 -6.39 -1.15 15.75
N GLU A 179 -5.56 -1.53 16.72
CA GLU A 179 -5.34 -0.75 17.96
C GLU A 179 -3.88 -0.32 18.07
N LEU A 180 -3.68 0.90 18.55
CA LEU A 180 -2.37 1.52 18.75
C LEU A 180 -2.19 1.89 20.21
N ASP A 181 -0.97 1.84 20.72
CA ASP A 181 -0.66 2.36 22.06
C ASP A 181 -0.56 3.90 22.12
N ARG A 182 -0.57 4.55 20.96
CA ARG A 182 -0.55 6.01 20.78
C ARG A 182 -1.34 6.41 19.53
N GLU A 183 -1.82 7.65 19.51
CA GLU A 183 -2.48 8.22 18.34
C GLU A 183 -1.51 8.36 17.15
N ALA A 184 -2.05 8.17 15.94
CA ALA A 184 -1.34 8.27 14.67
C ALA A 184 -2.22 8.94 13.62
N LYS A 185 -1.58 9.53 12.61
CA LYS A 185 -2.28 9.93 11.38
C LYS A 185 -2.46 8.68 10.51
N ILE A 186 -3.69 8.39 10.09
CA ILE A 186 -4.02 7.24 9.27
C ILE A 186 -4.31 7.70 7.86
N TRP A 187 -3.65 7.08 6.90
CA TRP A 187 -3.96 7.21 5.48
C TRP A 187 -4.66 5.95 5.00
N LYS A 188 -5.84 6.13 4.42
CA LYS A 188 -6.65 5.07 3.84
C LYS A 188 -6.85 5.34 2.35
N PHE A 189 -6.65 4.33 1.50
CA PHE A 189 -7.10 4.40 0.11
C PHE A 189 -7.40 3.02 -0.47
N PRO A 190 -8.39 2.93 -1.39
CA PRO A 190 -8.66 1.70 -2.13
C PRO A 190 -7.57 1.41 -3.15
N ILE A 191 -7.17 0.14 -3.25
CA ILE A 191 -6.22 -0.34 -4.25
C ILE A 191 -7.01 -0.75 -5.49
N LYS A 192 -6.99 0.12 -6.50
CA LYS A 192 -7.76 -0.05 -7.73
C LYS A 192 -6.88 -0.60 -8.86
N THR A 193 -7.27 -1.73 -9.44
CA THR A 193 -6.68 -2.26 -10.68
C THR A 193 -7.57 -1.99 -11.86
N LEU A 194 -6.97 -1.63 -12.99
CA LEU A 194 -7.68 -1.37 -14.23
C LEU A 194 -8.06 -2.70 -14.91
N SER A 195 -9.33 -2.85 -15.27
CA SER A 195 -9.86 -4.02 -15.96
C SER A 195 -10.61 -3.61 -17.22
N GLN A 196 -10.42 -4.37 -18.30
CA GLN A 196 -11.17 -4.20 -19.54
C GLN A 196 -12.31 -5.23 -19.60
N SER A 197 -13.51 -4.77 -19.94
CA SER A 197 -14.68 -5.61 -20.19
C SER A 197 -15.36 -5.23 -21.50
N GLU A 198 -16.36 -6.01 -21.93
CA GLU A 198 -17.21 -5.67 -23.08
C GLU A 198 -17.89 -4.30 -22.92
N ALA A 199 -18.24 -3.93 -21.68
CA ALA A 199 -18.86 -2.64 -21.35
C ALA A 199 -17.87 -1.46 -21.38
N GLY A 200 -16.56 -1.70 -21.35
CA GLY A 200 -15.54 -0.66 -21.30
C GLY A 200 -14.51 -0.90 -20.20
N TRP A 201 -13.82 0.17 -19.82
CA TRP A 201 -12.84 0.18 -18.75
C TRP A 201 -13.52 0.39 -17.41
N ASP A 202 -13.09 -0.36 -16.40
CA ASP A 202 -13.55 -0.20 -15.03
C ASP A 202 -12.41 -0.42 -14.03
N PHE A 203 -12.57 0.09 -12.81
CA PHE A 203 -11.68 -0.18 -11.71
C PHE A 203 -12.25 -1.25 -10.79
N ILE A 204 -11.43 -2.25 -10.51
CA ILE A 204 -11.73 -3.27 -9.50
C ILE A 204 -10.93 -2.96 -8.25
N GLN A 205 -11.61 -2.86 -7.10
CA GLN A 205 -10.95 -2.76 -5.80
C GLN A 205 -10.41 -4.13 -5.40
N GLN A 206 -9.09 -4.25 -5.29
CA GLN A 206 -8.41 -5.48 -4.86
C GLN A 206 -8.25 -5.57 -3.33
N GLY A 207 -8.48 -4.45 -2.65
CA GLY A 207 -8.29 -4.28 -1.22
C GLY A 207 -8.14 -2.80 -0.88
N VAL A 208 -7.78 -2.54 0.38
CA VAL A 208 -7.61 -1.19 0.92
C VAL A 208 -6.28 -1.15 1.67
N SER A 209 -5.51 -0.10 1.42
CA SER A 209 -4.28 0.20 2.16
C SER A 209 -4.61 1.12 3.34
N TYR A 210 -4.08 0.76 4.51
CA TYR A 210 -4.10 1.58 5.72
C TYR A 210 -2.67 1.84 6.19
N THR A 211 -2.19 3.08 6.08
CA THR A 211 -0.84 3.46 6.54
C THR A 211 -0.93 4.28 7.82
N LEU A 212 -0.34 3.74 8.88
CA LEU A 212 -0.27 4.36 10.21
C LEU A 212 0.99 5.22 10.29
N LEU A 213 0.86 6.54 10.32
CA LEU A 213 1.96 7.50 10.27
C LEU A 213 2.28 8.06 11.66
N PHE A 214 3.53 7.95 12.05
CA PHE A 214 4.08 8.44 13.32
C PHE A 214 5.23 9.41 13.06
N PRO A 215 5.23 10.60 13.69
CA PRO A 215 6.39 11.49 13.61
C PRO A 215 7.60 10.86 14.31
N VAL A 216 8.75 10.92 13.63
CA VAL A 216 10.05 10.46 14.14
C VAL A 216 11.10 11.52 13.88
N GLU A 217 11.90 11.82 14.90
CA GLU A 217 13.07 12.69 14.77
C GLU A 217 14.38 11.95 15.08
N LYS A 218 14.37 11.04 16.04
CA LYS A 218 15.55 10.24 16.41
C LYS A 218 15.20 8.83 16.81
N ASP A 219 14.38 8.69 17.84
CA ASP A 219 13.92 7.41 18.37
C ASP A 219 12.39 7.38 18.35
N LEU A 220 11.81 6.26 17.94
CA LEU A 220 10.37 6.04 17.96
C LEU A 220 10.08 4.61 18.43
N LYS A 221 9.11 4.48 19.32
CA LYS A 221 8.58 3.21 19.81
C LYS A 221 7.07 3.31 19.88
N PHE A 222 6.41 2.23 19.48
CA PHE A 222 4.97 2.07 19.54
C PHE A 222 4.62 0.59 19.34
N LYS A 223 3.34 0.28 19.48
CA LYS A 223 2.78 -1.06 19.33
C LYS A 223 1.51 -0.98 18.49
N ILE A 224 1.37 -1.92 17.55
CA ILE A 224 0.16 -2.15 16.77
C ILE A 224 -0.43 -3.49 17.17
N ILE A 225 -1.74 -3.58 17.35
CA ILE A 225 -2.47 -4.82 17.56
C ILE A 225 -3.48 -4.95 16.42
N PHE A 226 -3.44 -6.08 15.73
CA PHE A 226 -4.47 -6.48 14.77
C PHE A 226 -5.35 -7.54 15.43
N ARG A 227 -6.66 -7.29 15.48
CA ARG A 227 -7.64 -8.21 16.04
C ARG A 227 -8.73 -8.57 15.04
N GLU A 228 -8.99 -9.86 14.90
CA GLU A 228 -10.22 -10.41 14.36
C GLU A 228 -11.35 -10.27 15.41
N LEU A 229 -12.53 -9.82 14.97
CA LEU A 229 -13.69 -9.56 15.82
C LEU A 229 -14.81 -10.58 15.62
#